data_AF-A0A2K2CX10-F1
#
_entry.id   AF-A0A2K2CX10-F1
#
_cell.length_a   1.000
_cell.length_b   1.000
_cell.length_c   1.000
_cell.angle_alpha   90.00
_cell.angle_beta   90.00
_cell.angle_gamma   90.00
#
_symmetry.space_group_name_H-M   'P 1'
#
loop_
_entity.id
_entity.type
_entity.pdbx_description
1 polymer ?
#
loop_
_entity_poly.entity_id
_entity_poly.type
_entity_poly.pdbx_seq_one_letter_code
_entity_poly.pdbx_strand_id
1 'polypeptide(L)'
;MGIGRAKEGFSVFGMLNKCVTPMGRRLLRGWFLRPIIDIDVIHNRLDTISFFLCCEEVMTALRETLKSVRDIPHMLKKFNSPSSSCTSSDWHTVLKANSSITAELDYVSNLVIGAIDVQRSKEKGYDTVVKEGLCDELDELRMVYEGLPDFLEQVSANENASFPFALECREAPLIVYIHQIGYLMCFFDEKISDALLVGLQDFEFAFSEDGEERRFYYHTQKTRELDNLLGDIYHKILDMERAIIRDLVCRVLQFLPQLTKAVNFAAELDCILSLAIVARQNNYVRPILTEDSILEIQNGRHALQEMTVDTFVPNDTKIRSAGRINIITGPNYSGKSIYIKQVALVVFLAHIGSFVPADSAVVGLTDRIFCAMGSKSMTTEQSTFMIDLHQVGTMLRHATSRSLCLLDEFGKGTLTEDGIGLLGGTISHFANYDYPPKVLLSTHLTEIFTENYLPQSEQIKCYTMSVLNPDGQTSNEDIIFLYRLVPGQALLSFGLHCAQLAGVPDEVIQRAASVLEDIHSKRPIRRMICDKLEARDRQYQDAMTKLLAFDPRIGDLDNFFEEIFPSEQ
;
A
#
# COMPACT_ATOMS: atom_id res chain seq x y z
N MET A 1 -0.79 -17.19 10.01
CA MET A 1 0.18 -16.33 9.30
C MET A 1 -0.44 -14.96 9.12
N GLY A 2 -0.01 -13.98 9.92
CA GLY A 2 -0.49 -12.60 9.78
C GLY A 2 0.01 -12.04 8.45
N ILE A 3 -0.91 -11.48 7.66
CA ILE A 3 -0.57 -10.68 6.48
C ILE A 3 0.24 -9.49 6.99
N GLY A 4 1.56 -9.62 6.97
CA GLY A 4 2.46 -8.52 7.27
C GLY A 4 2.08 -7.36 6.37
N ARG A 5 1.78 -6.20 6.97
CA ARG A 5 1.57 -4.96 6.23
C ARG A 5 2.81 -4.75 5.36
N ALA A 6 2.69 -4.96 4.05
CA ALA A 6 3.71 -4.50 3.12
C ALA A 6 3.94 -3.02 3.42
N LYS A 7 5.16 -2.64 3.81
CA LYS A 7 5.52 -1.22 3.95
C LYS A 7 5.20 -0.59 2.59
N GLU A 8 4.27 0.34 2.56
CA GLU A 8 3.97 1.09 1.33
C GLU A 8 5.28 1.72 0.86
N GLY A 9 5.74 1.32 -0.32
CA GLY A 9 6.91 1.91 -0.96
C GLY A 9 6.64 3.35 -1.40
N PHE A 10 7.62 3.94 -2.09
CA PHE A 10 7.49 5.28 -2.68
C PHE A 10 6.29 5.31 -3.66
N SER A 11 5.19 5.95 -3.25
CA SER A 11 3.90 5.89 -3.93
C SER A 11 3.08 7.15 -3.70
N VAL A 12 2.16 7.45 -4.62
CA VAL A 12 1.29 8.64 -4.54
C VAL A 12 0.44 8.60 -3.26
N PHE A 13 -0.07 7.42 -2.88
CA PHE A 13 -0.80 7.27 -1.62
C PHE A 13 0.10 7.53 -0.41
N GLY A 14 1.32 6.98 -0.37
CA GLY A 14 2.26 7.22 0.72
C GLY A 14 2.64 8.70 0.88
N MET A 15 2.71 9.45 -0.23
CA MET A 15 2.94 10.88 -0.21
C MET A 15 1.72 11.65 0.33
N LEU A 16 0.51 11.35 -0.17
CA LEU A 16 -0.71 12.09 0.18
C LEU A 16 -1.30 11.73 1.55
N ASN A 17 -0.96 10.56 2.09
CA ASN A 17 -1.46 10.07 3.37
C ASN A 17 -0.67 10.65 4.56
N LYS A 18 -1.18 11.75 5.09
CA LYS A 18 -0.78 12.40 6.35
C LYS A 18 -1.86 12.26 7.44
N CYS A 19 -2.87 11.41 7.21
CA CYS A 19 -3.96 11.14 8.14
C CYS A 19 -3.41 10.65 9.49
N VAL A 20 -3.97 11.20 10.57
CA VAL A 20 -3.56 10.84 11.95
C VAL A 20 -4.39 9.70 12.52
N THR A 21 -5.55 9.42 11.93
CA THR A 21 -6.48 8.38 12.38
C THR A 21 -6.45 7.13 11.49
N PRO A 22 -6.67 5.93 12.04
CA PRO A 22 -6.81 4.71 11.25
C PRO A 22 -8.00 4.73 10.28
N MET A 23 -9.13 5.34 10.68
CA MET A 23 -10.31 5.46 9.83
C MET A 23 -10.09 6.43 8.67
N GLY A 24 -9.45 7.58 8.89
CA GLY A 24 -9.07 8.53 7.84
C GLY A 24 -8.15 7.86 6.82
N ARG A 25 -7.11 7.16 7.27
CA ARG A 25 -6.21 6.41 6.37
C ARG A 25 -6.95 5.40 5.48
N ARG A 26 -7.91 4.65 6.04
CA ARG A 26 -8.71 3.68 5.27
C ARG A 26 -9.64 4.38 4.28
N LEU A 27 -10.27 5.48 4.70
CA LEU A 27 -11.16 6.25 3.84
C LEU A 27 -10.40 6.89 2.67
N LEU A 28 -9.24 7.50 2.93
CA LEU A 28 -8.37 8.08 1.90
C LEU A 28 -7.95 7.01 0.89
N ARG A 29 -7.60 5.80 1.36
CA ARG A 29 -7.30 4.68 0.45
C ARG A 29 -8.51 4.31 -0.40
N GLY A 30 -9.71 4.36 0.18
CA GLY A 30 -10.96 4.23 -0.56
C GLY A 30 -11.12 5.28 -1.66
N TRP A 31 -10.79 6.55 -1.39
CA TRP A 31 -10.84 7.62 -2.39
C TRP A 31 -9.87 7.37 -3.55
N PHE A 32 -8.67 6.87 -3.26
CA PHE A 32 -7.68 6.49 -4.29
C PHE A 32 -8.15 5.34 -5.19
N LEU A 33 -8.88 4.39 -4.63
CA LEU A 33 -9.42 3.25 -5.39
C LEU A 33 -10.69 3.59 -6.16
N ARG A 34 -11.37 4.69 -5.79
CA ARG A 34 -12.65 5.12 -6.37
C ARG A 34 -12.69 6.64 -6.55
N PRO A 35 -11.97 7.19 -7.53
CA PRO A 35 -12.09 8.59 -7.91
C PRO A 35 -13.54 8.94 -8.28
N ILE A 36 -13.91 10.20 -8.04
CA ILE A 36 -15.28 10.69 -8.14
C ILE A 36 -15.50 11.31 -9.52
N ILE A 37 -16.71 11.18 -10.03
CA ILE A 37 -17.17 11.84 -11.26
C ILE A 37 -18.22 12.92 -10.94
N ASP A 38 -18.87 12.83 -9.78
CA ASP A 38 -19.78 13.85 -9.26
C ASP A 38 -19.03 15.15 -8.95
N ILE A 39 -19.27 16.17 -9.78
CA ILE A 39 -18.58 17.44 -9.74
C ILE A 39 -18.88 18.23 -8.46
N ASP A 40 -20.09 18.11 -7.90
CA ASP A 40 -20.49 18.83 -6.69
C ASP A 40 -19.76 18.28 -5.47
N VAL A 41 -19.63 16.94 -5.39
CA VAL A 41 -18.84 16.30 -4.31
C VAL A 41 -17.37 16.72 -4.39
N ILE A 42 -16.82 16.81 -5.60
CA ILE A 42 -15.42 17.24 -5.77
C ILE A 42 -15.27 18.72 -5.39
N HIS A 43 -16.18 19.59 -5.82
CA HIS A 43 -16.15 21.01 -5.45
C HIS A 43 -16.23 21.19 -3.94
N ASN A 44 -17.14 20.50 -3.25
CA ASN A 44 -17.24 20.54 -1.78
C ASN A 44 -15.92 20.17 -1.10
N ARG A 45 -15.20 19.14 -1.59
CA ARG A 45 -13.88 18.79 -1.07
C ARG A 45 -12.86 19.88 -1.33
N LEU A 46 -12.79 20.39 -2.56
CA LEU A 46 -11.85 21.44 -2.95
C LEU A 46 -12.08 22.74 -2.17
N ASP A 47 -13.34 23.11 -1.91
CA ASP A 47 -13.73 24.26 -1.08
C ASP A 47 -13.28 24.08 0.37
N THR A 48 -13.47 22.88 0.92
CA THR A 48 -13.03 22.57 2.29
C THR A 48 -11.50 22.60 2.41
N ILE A 49 -10.78 22.10 1.39
CA ILE A 49 -9.31 22.22 1.33
C ILE A 49 -8.91 23.70 1.27
N SER A 50 -9.54 24.49 0.40
CA SER A 50 -9.31 25.95 0.30
C SER A 50 -9.48 26.64 1.65
N PHE A 51 -10.54 26.32 2.40
CA PHE A 51 -10.79 26.88 3.72
C PHE A 51 -9.65 26.58 4.70
N PHE A 52 -9.20 25.32 4.78
CA PHE A 52 -8.13 24.93 5.71
C PHE A 52 -6.75 25.47 5.31
N LEU A 53 -6.52 25.70 4.01
CA LEU A 53 -5.29 26.38 3.55
C LEU A 53 -5.25 27.85 4.01
N CYS A 54 -6.41 28.51 4.18
CA CYS A 54 -6.49 29.86 4.73
C CYS A 54 -6.41 29.91 6.27
N CYS A 55 -6.70 28.81 6.96
CA CYS A 55 -6.84 28.75 8.42
C CYS A 55 -5.91 27.70 9.07
N GLU A 56 -4.60 27.96 9.08
CA GLU A 56 -3.60 26.99 9.57
C GLU A 56 -3.75 26.65 11.07
N GLU A 57 -4.06 27.64 11.90
CA GLU A 57 -4.24 27.43 13.34
C GLU A 57 -5.38 26.44 13.61
N VAL A 58 -6.49 26.59 12.88
CA VAL A 58 -7.65 25.69 12.95
C VAL A 58 -7.28 24.28 12.50
N MET A 59 -6.56 24.15 11.38
CA MET A 59 -6.10 22.86 10.88
C MET A 59 -5.20 22.14 11.90
N THR A 60 -4.29 22.87 12.55
CA THR A 60 -3.36 22.31 13.54
C THR A 60 -4.10 21.86 14.80
N ALA A 61 -4.99 22.72 15.32
CA ALA A 61 -5.83 22.39 16.47
C ALA A 61 -6.71 21.15 16.22
N LEU A 62 -7.40 21.11 15.08
CA LEU A 62 -8.25 19.96 14.70
C LEU A 62 -7.44 18.68 14.57
N ARG A 63 -6.22 18.75 14.03
CA ARG A 63 -5.35 17.58 13.89
C ARG A 63 -4.89 17.04 15.24
N GLU A 64 -4.53 17.91 16.19
CA GLU A 64 -4.20 17.47 17.56
C GLU A 64 -5.41 16.82 18.24
N THR A 65 -6.61 17.38 18.07
CA THR A 65 -7.84 16.76 18.55
C THR A 65 -8.07 15.39 17.91
N LEU A 66 -7.90 15.26 16.59
CA LEU A 66 -8.08 14.00 15.86
C LEU A 66 -7.08 12.90 16.27
N LYS A 67 -5.85 13.24 16.68
CA LYS A 67 -4.89 12.25 17.20
C LYS A 67 -5.41 11.52 18.44
N SER A 68 -6.27 12.16 19.22
CA SER A 68 -6.88 11.54 20.41
C SER A 68 -7.98 10.53 20.05
N VAL A 69 -8.55 10.62 18.84
CA VAL A 69 -9.62 9.76 18.34
C VAL A 69 -9.01 8.45 17.83
N ARG A 70 -9.24 7.34 18.54
CA ARG A 70 -8.79 6.01 18.08
C ARG A 70 -9.87 5.33 17.21
N ASP A 71 -9.62 4.08 16.82
CA ASP A 71 -10.39 3.34 15.81
C ASP A 71 -11.76 2.84 16.30
N ILE A 72 -12.71 3.77 16.41
CA ILE A 72 -14.09 3.49 16.85
C ILE A 72 -14.80 2.44 15.96
N PRO A 73 -14.67 2.41 14.61
CA PRO A 73 -15.33 1.39 13.78
C PRO A 73 -14.87 -0.03 14.08
N HIS A 74 -13.57 -0.20 14.37
CA HIS A 74 -13.04 -1.50 14.76
C HIS A 74 -13.65 -1.95 16.10
N MET A 75 -13.79 -1.04 17.06
CA MET A 75 -14.44 -1.33 18.33
C MET A 75 -15.93 -1.62 18.18
N LEU A 76 -16.67 -0.88 17.36
CA LEU A 76 -18.09 -1.14 17.10
C LEU A 76 -18.31 -2.53 16.49
N LYS A 77 -17.40 -2.97 15.60
CA LYS A 77 -17.43 -4.36 15.08
C LYS A 77 -17.19 -5.39 16.18
N LYS A 78 -16.32 -5.08 17.15
CA LYS A 78 -16.09 -5.90 18.34
C LYS A 78 -17.36 -5.96 19.21
N PHE A 79 -18.03 -4.83 19.46
CA PHE A 79 -19.29 -4.81 20.21
C PHE A 79 -20.40 -5.66 19.55
N ASN A 80 -20.45 -5.72 18.22
CA ASN A 80 -21.42 -6.52 17.49
C ASN A 80 -21.08 -8.03 17.40
N SER A 81 -19.88 -8.45 17.81
CA SER A 81 -19.50 -9.87 17.73
C SER A 81 -19.77 -10.58 19.05
N PRO A 82 -20.61 -11.63 19.08
CA PRO A 82 -21.01 -12.32 20.32
C PRO A 82 -19.86 -13.05 21.04
N SER A 83 -18.70 -13.19 20.39
CA SER A 83 -17.52 -13.90 20.87
C SER A 83 -16.36 -13.00 21.34
N SER A 84 -16.49 -11.67 21.28
CA SER A 84 -15.37 -10.77 21.63
C SER A 84 -15.56 -10.04 22.96
N SER A 85 -14.61 -10.24 23.87
CA SER A 85 -14.52 -9.53 25.15
C SER A 85 -13.99 -8.11 24.98
N CYS A 86 -14.73 -7.12 25.48
CA CYS A 86 -14.35 -5.71 25.44
C CYS A 86 -13.39 -5.39 26.59
N THR A 87 -12.25 -4.78 26.29
CA THR A 87 -11.22 -4.47 27.30
C THR A 87 -11.38 -3.06 27.85
N SER A 88 -10.88 -2.79 29.05
CA SER A 88 -10.86 -1.42 29.64
C SER A 88 -10.26 -0.37 28.69
N SER A 89 -9.27 -0.76 27.87
CA SER A 89 -8.68 0.09 26.81
C SER A 89 -9.64 0.49 25.68
N ASP A 90 -10.66 -0.32 25.39
CA ASP A 90 -11.71 -0.01 24.41
C ASP A 90 -12.60 1.10 24.98
N TRP A 91 -13.02 0.99 26.24
CA TRP A 91 -13.87 2.00 26.89
C TRP A 91 -13.17 3.34 27.09
N HIS A 92 -11.89 3.34 27.47
CA HIS A 92 -11.03 4.53 27.48
C HIS A 92 -11.03 5.29 26.15
N THR A 93 -11.17 4.57 25.04
CA THR A 93 -11.20 5.15 23.70
C THR A 93 -12.50 5.92 23.43
N VAL A 94 -13.63 5.38 23.88
CA VAL A 94 -14.94 6.06 23.79
C VAL A 94 -14.89 7.36 24.60
N LEU A 95 -14.28 7.33 25.78
CA LEU A 95 -14.18 8.50 26.66
C LEU A 95 -13.28 9.62 26.10
N LYS A 96 -12.18 9.28 25.43
CA LYS A 96 -11.31 10.30 24.80
C LYS A 96 -11.95 10.97 23.57
N ALA A 97 -12.87 10.28 22.89
CA ALA A 97 -13.62 10.86 21.79
C ALA A 97 -14.61 11.97 22.24
N ASN A 98 -14.82 12.14 23.55
CA ASN A 98 -15.76 13.10 24.16
C ASN A 98 -15.35 14.58 24.03
N SER A 99 -14.17 14.89 23.49
CA SER A 99 -13.77 16.29 23.27
C SER A 99 -14.43 16.92 22.03
N SER A 100 -15.24 16.17 21.27
CA SER A 100 -15.88 16.68 20.04
C SER A 100 -17.26 16.05 19.76
N ILE A 101 -18.30 16.78 20.19
CA ILE A 101 -19.63 16.95 19.54
C ILE A 101 -20.80 15.99 19.93
N THR A 102 -22.01 16.60 19.99
CA THR A 102 -23.42 16.13 20.09
C THR A 102 -23.95 15.57 21.43
N ALA A 103 -25.16 16.00 21.81
CA ALA A 103 -25.87 15.59 23.04
C ALA A 103 -26.10 14.07 23.16
N GLU A 104 -26.25 13.39 22.03
CA GLU A 104 -26.40 11.92 21.99
C GLU A 104 -25.08 11.20 22.31
N LEU A 105 -23.95 11.74 21.86
CA LEU A 105 -22.62 11.24 22.21
C LEU A 105 -22.26 11.57 23.67
N ASP A 106 -22.69 12.72 24.17
CA ASP A 106 -22.58 13.07 25.59
C ASP A 106 -23.40 12.11 26.46
N TYR A 107 -24.61 11.74 26.04
CA TYR A 107 -25.41 10.72 26.73
C TYR A 107 -24.71 9.35 26.77
N VAL A 108 -24.19 8.87 25.62
CA VAL A 108 -23.44 7.61 25.56
C VAL A 108 -22.17 7.68 26.43
N SER A 109 -21.48 8.81 26.42
CA SER A 109 -20.31 9.05 27.27
C SER A 109 -20.68 8.98 28.75
N ASN A 110 -21.72 9.71 29.18
CA ASN A 110 -22.22 9.69 30.55
C ASN A 110 -22.69 8.30 30.99
N LEU A 111 -23.31 7.53 30.10
CA LEU A 111 -23.69 6.14 30.35
C LEU A 111 -22.47 5.25 30.61
N VAL A 112 -21.41 5.40 29.82
CA VAL A 112 -20.16 4.65 29.97
C VAL A 112 -19.37 5.09 31.21
N ILE A 113 -19.24 6.40 31.47
CA ILE A 113 -18.58 6.94 32.67
C ILE A 113 -19.32 6.54 33.95
N GLY A 114 -20.65 6.48 33.88
CA GLY A 114 -21.50 6.05 34.99
C GLY A 114 -21.31 4.57 35.34
N ALA A 115 -21.07 3.72 34.34
CA ALA A 115 -21.02 2.27 34.52
C ALA A 115 -19.59 1.70 34.66
N ILE A 116 -18.58 2.33 34.05
CA ILE A 116 -17.22 1.78 33.94
C ILE A 116 -16.23 2.66 34.71
N ASP A 117 -15.46 2.03 35.59
CA ASP A 117 -14.28 2.66 36.18
C ASP A 117 -13.05 2.33 35.36
N VAL A 118 -12.56 3.32 34.64
CA VAL A 118 -11.44 3.16 33.73
C VAL A 118 -10.10 3.52 34.38
N GLN A 119 -10.10 4.11 35.59
CA GLN A 119 -8.89 4.53 36.30
C GLN A 119 -8.43 3.50 37.34
N ARG A 120 -9.24 2.51 37.68
CA ARG A 120 -8.89 1.46 38.64
C ARG A 120 -7.66 0.67 38.18
N SER A 121 -6.58 0.77 38.96
CA SER A 121 -5.33 0.02 38.77
C SER A 121 -5.47 -1.41 39.29
N LYS A 122 -4.68 -2.35 38.75
CA LYS A 122 -4.61 -3.78 39.16
C LYS A 122 -3.94 -3.97 40.52
N GLU A 123 -4.32 -3.19 41.52
CA GLU A 123 -3.67 -3.19 42.84
C GLU A 123 -4.19 -4.29 43.76
N LYS A 124 -5.40 -4.82 43.52
CA LYS A 124 -6.06 -5.79 44.42
C LYS A 124 -6.15 -7.24 43.92
N GLY A 125 -5.41 -7.60 42.87
CA GLY A 125 -5.30 -9.00 42.42
C GLY A 125 -6.47 -9.57 41.61
N TYR A 126 -7.49 -8.77 41.27
CA TYR A 126 -8.56 -9.16 40.33
C TYR A 126 -8.91 -7.99 39.37
N ASP A 127 -9.18 -8.29 38.10
CA ASP A 127 -9.43 -7.30 37.04
C ASP A 127 -10.94 -6.97 37.03
N THR A 128 -11.32 -5.77 37.50
CA THR A 128 -12.72 -5.31 37.49
C THR A 128 -12.88 -4.06 36.68
N VAL A 129 -13.99 -4.01 35.94
CA VAL A 129 -14.28 -2.95 34.96
C VAL A 129 -15.49 -2.10 35.41
N VAL A 130 -16.38 -2.65 36.22
CA VAL A 130 -17.62 -1.99 36.64
C VAL A 130 -17.38 -1.09 37.85
N LYS A 131 -17.92 0.13 37.81
CA LYS A 131 -17.78 1.13 38.88
C LYS A 131 -18.49 0.70 40.18
N GLU A 132 -17.93 1.09 41.33
CA GLU A 132 -18.58 0.93 42.64
C GLU A 132 -19.81 1.85 42.77
N GLY A 133 -20.83 1.40 43.50
CA GLY A 133 -22.10 2.09 43.71
C GLY A 133 -23.08 1.97 42.54
N LEU A 134 -22.78 1.13 41.54
CA LEU A 134 -23.70 0.85 40.44
C LEU A 134 -24.68 -0.29 40.76
N CYS A 135 -24.22 -1.30 41.49
CA CYS A 135 -24.99 -2.49 41.83
C CYS A 135 -24.61 -2.95 43.23
N ASP A 136 -25.53 -2.75 44.18
CA ASP A 136 -25.31 -3.07 45.59
C ASP A 136 -24.91 -4.54 45.80
N GLU A 137 -25.57 -5.46 45.09
CA GLU A 137 -25.26 -6.90 45.14
C GLU A 137 -23.82 -7.21 44.66
N LEU A 138 -23.34 -6.53 43.62
CA LEU A 138 -21.98 -6.72 43.11
C LEU A 138 -20.95 -6.19 44.10
N ASP A 139 -21.23 -5.04 44.71
CA ASP A 139 -20.34 -4.41 45.68
C ASP A 139 -20.28 -5.21 46.99
N GLU A 140 -21.41 -5.77 47.44
CA GLU A 140 -21.43 -6.73 48.55
C GLU A 140 -20.56 -7.97 48.26
N LEU A 141 -20.68 -8.57 47.08
CA LEU A 141 -19.85 -9.73 46.71
C LEU A 141 -18.36 -9.38 46.67
N ARG A 142 -18.01 -8.19 46.16
CA ARG A 142 -16.62 -7.69 46.17
C ARG A 142 -16.10 -7.49 47.58
N MET A 143 -16.90 -6.92 48.48
CA MET A 143 -16.53 -6.78 49.88
C MET A 143 -16.28 -8.14 50.55
N VAL A 144 -17.16 -9.12 50.31
CA VAL A 144 -16.99 -10.49 50.83
C VAL A 144 -15.72 -11.14 50.26
N TYR A 145 -15.44 -10.95 48.97
CA TYR A 145 -14.24 -11.49 48.33
C TYR A 145 -12.95 -10.84 48.87
N GLU A 146 -12.94 -9.52 49.07
CA GLU A 146 -11.80 -8.79 49.62
C GLU A 146 -11.52 -9.16 51.09
N GLY A 147 -12.56 -9.44 51.88
CA GLY A 147 -12.43 -9.93 53.26
C GLY A 147 -12.22 -11.44 53.40
N LEU A 148 -12.22 -12.18 52.28
CA LEU A 148 -12.14 -13.64 52.29
C LEU A 148 -10.82 -14.18 52.89
N PRO A 149 -9.63 -13.60 52.60
CA PRO A 149 -8.37 -14.09 53.18
C PRO A 149 -8.37 -14.05 54.72
N ASP A 150 -8.75 -12.90 55.30
CA ASP A 150 -8.80 -12.71 56.76
C ASP A 150 -9.82 -13.66 57.42
N PHE A 151 -10.96 -13.87 56.75
CA PHE A 151 -11.98 -14.80 57.22
C PHE A 151 -11.49 -16.25 57.19
N LEU A 152 -10.85 -16.67 56.10
CA LEU A 152 -10.32 -18.03 55.97
C LEU A 152 -9.19 -18.32 56.95
N GLU A 153 -8.35 -17.33 57.28
CA GLU A 153 -7.32 -17.47 58.31
C GLU A 153 -7.94 -17.75 59.70
N GLN A 154 -9.01 -17.03 60.05
CA GLN A 154 -9.74 -17.25 61.31
C GLN A 154 -10.42 -18.63 61.36
N VAL A 155 -11.05 -19.05 60.26
CA VAL A 155 -11.68 -20.39 60.19
C VAL A 155 -10.60 -21.48 60.27
N SER A 156 -9.47 -21.28 59.59
CA SER A 156 -8.33 -22.21 59.65
C SER A 156 -7.81 -22.35 61.08
N ALA A 157 -7.63 -21.25 61.81
CA ALA A 157 -7.17 -21.29 63.20
C ALA A 157 -8.15 -22.06 64.12
N ASN A 158 -9.46 -21.90 63.92
CA ASN A 158 -10.48 -22.59 64.71
C ASN A 158 -10.55 -24.09 64.41
N GLU A 159 -10.46 -24.47 63.13
CA GLU A 159 -10.38 -25.88 62.73
C GLU A 159 -9.08 -26.51 63.26
N ASN A 160 -7.97 -25.77 63.20
CA ASN A 160 -6.67 -26.20 63.71
C ASN A 160 -6.70 -26.49 65.22
N ALA A 161 -7.42 -25.68 66.00
CA ALA A 161 -7.60 -25.89 67.43
C ALA A 161 -8.47 -27.11 67.78
N SER A 162 -9.27 -27.59 66.83
CA SER A 162 -10.20 -28.71 66.99
C SER A 162 -9.61 -30.06 66.58
N PHE A 163 -8.35 -30.09 66.10
CA PHE A 163 -7.73 -31.36 65.70
C PHE A 163 -7.55 -32.32 66.89
N PRO A 164 -7.89 -33.62 66.73
CA PRO A 164 -7.82 -34.60 67.81
C PRO A 164 -6.40 -34.91 68.30
N PHE A 165 -5.37 -34.49 67.56
CA PHE A 165 -3.96 -34.73 67.84
C PHE A 165 -3.10 -33.55 67.37
N ALA A 166 -2.00 -33.28 68.07
CA ALA A 166 -1.00 -32.32 67.61
C ALA A 166 -0.30 -32.90 66.37
N LEU A 167 -0.72 -32.49 65.17
CA LEU A 167 0.04 -32.76 63.96
C LEU A 167 1.41 -32.10 64.10
N GLU A 168 2.49 -32.88 63.98
CA GLU A 168 3.87 -32.37 63.84
C GLU A 168 4.08 -31.78 62.44
N CYS A 169 3.17 -30.93 61.97
CA CYS A 169 3.36 -30.19 60.73
C CYS A 169 4.29 -29.00 60.99
N ARG A 170 5.25 -28.77 60.08
CA ARG A 170 6.12 -27.58 60.12
C ARG A 170 5.34 -26.28 60.06
N GLU A 171 4.25 -26.27 59.29
CA GLU A 171 3.32 -25.17 59.16
C GLU A 171 1.90 -25.65 59.42
N ALA A 172 1.09 -24.81 60.07
CA ALA A 172 -0.29 -25.14 60.35
C ALA A 172 -1.10 -25.20 59.05
N PRO A 173 -2.02 -26.18 58.89
CA PRO A 173 -2.80 -26.28 57.67
C PRO A 173 -3.75 -25.09 57.53
N LEU A 174 -3.97 -24.67 56.28
CA LEU A 174 -4.74 -23.47 55.95
C LEU A 174 -5.88 -23.83 55.00
N ILE A 175 -7.06 -23.28 55.25
CA ILE A 175 -8.16 -23.31 54.31
C ILE A 175 -7.90 -22.22 53.27
N VAL A 176 -7.84 -22.62 52.01
CA VAL A 176 -7.63 -21.73 50.87
C VAL A 176 -8.80 -21.81 49.91
N TYR A 177 -9.05 -20.72 49.20
CA TYR A 177 -10.03 -20.65 48.14
C TYR A 177 -9.31 -20.70 46.78
N ILE A 178 -9.69 -21.67 45.94
CA ILE A 178 -9.17 -21.81 44.58
C ILE A 178 -10.33 -21.69 43.60
N HIS A 179 -10.22 -20.76 42.65
CA HIS A 179 -11.25 -20.52 41.63
C HIS A 179 -11.62 -21.81 40.89
N GLN A 180 -12.91 -22.03 40.62
CA GLN A 180 -13.46 -23.25 39.96
C GLN A 180 -13.37 -24.56 40.75
N ILE A 181 -12.53 -24.63 41.79
CA ILE A 181 -12.39 -25.85 42.61
C ILE A 181 -13.14 -25.70 43.93
N GLY A 182 -13.11 -24.51 44.55
CA GLY A 182 -13.81 -24.22 45.80
C GLY A 182 -12.86 -24.05 46.98
N TYR A 183 -13.39 -24.26 48.18
CA TYR A 183 -12.63 -24.18 49.43
C TYR A 183 -11.95 -25.51 49.74
N LEU A 184 -10.67 -25.46 50.09
CA LEU A 184 -9.83 -26.64 50.30
C LEU A 184 -8.94 -26.46 51.52
N MET A 185 -8.76 -27.53 52.29
CA MET A 185 -7.78 -27.58 53.36
C MET A 185 -6.42 -27.95 52.77
N CYS A 186 -5.44 -27.08 52.92
CA CYS A 186 -4.09 -27.22 52.40
C CYS A 186 -3.12 -27.66 53.51
N PHE A 187 -2.41 -28.75 53.27
CA PHE A 187 -1.30 -29.23 54.09
C PHE A 187 0.02 -29.04 53.35
N PHE A 188 1.06 -28.64 54.10
CA PHE A 188 2.38 -28.34 53.57
C PHE A 188 3.36 -29.50 53.81
N ASP A 189 4.22 -29.75 52.82
CA ASP A 189 5.35 -30.69 52.76
C ASP A 189 5.05 -32.19 52.87
N GLU A 190 4.07 -32.59 53.68
CA GLU A 190 3.74 -34.00 53.92
C GLU A 190 2.27 -34.34 53.62
N LYS A 191 2.06 -35.46 52.92
CA LYS A 191 0.74 -36.03 52.68
C LYS A 191 0.26 -36.74 53.94
N ILE A 192 -1.00 -36.54 54.33
CA ILE A 192 -1.61 -37.31 55.42
C ILE A 192 -1.51 -38.80 55.10
N SER A 193 -0.96 -39.58 56.02
CA SER A 193 -0.81 -41.03 55.84
C SER A 193 -2.17 -41.74 55.79
N ASP A 194 -2.26 -42.83 55.01
CA ASP A 194 -3.50 -43.58 54.84
C ASP A 194 -4.04 -44.14 56.17
N ALA A 195 -3.18 -44.37 57.17
CA ALA A 195 -3.57 -44.79 58.52
C ALA A 195 -4.24 -43.68 59.34
N LEU A 196 -3.82 -42.42 59.17
CA LEU A 196 -4.42 -41.25 59.83
C LEU A 196 -5.73 -40.83 59.15
N LEU A 197 -5.84 -41.03 57.83
CA LEU A 197 -7.09 -40.84 57.08
C LEU A 197 -8.21 -41.78 57.56
N VAL A 198 -7.90 -42.99 58.04
CA VAL A 198 -8.90 -43.89 58.63
C VAL A 198 -9.47 -43.33 59.95
N GLY A 199 -8.71 -42.50 60.67
CA GLY A 199 -9.14 -41.80 61.88
C GLY A 199 -9.88 -40.48 61.62
N LEU A 200 -9.66 -39.87 60.45
CA LEU A 200 -10.27 -38.62 59.98
C LEU A 200 -11.24 -38.92 58.83
N GLN A 201 -12.41 -39.47 59.15
CA GLN A 201 -13.39 -39.98 58.17
C GLN A 201 -13.97 -38.91 57.23
N ASP A 202 -13.74 -37.63 57.52
CA ASP A 202 -14.28 -36.47 56.80
C ASP A 202 -13.31 -35.85 55.78
N PHE A 203 -12.05 -36.31 55.72
CA PHE A 203 -11.02 -35.79 54.81
C PHE A 203 -10.98 -36.59 53.49
N GLU A 204 -11.28 -35.93 52.39
CA GLU A 204 -11.19 -36.49 51.04
C GLU A 204 -10.08 -35.79 50.25
N PHE A 205 -9.10 -36.55 49.75
CA PHE A 205 -7.99 -35.99 48.97
C PHE A 205 -8.48 -35.45 47.62
N ALA A 206 -8.16 -34.19 47.32
CA ALA A 206 -8.50 -33.54 46.05
C ALA A 206 -7.36 -33.68 45.03
N PHE A 207 -6.22 -33.03 45.29
CA PHE A 207 -5.04 -33.08 44.43
C PHE A 207 -3.80 -32.61 45.21
N SER A 208 -2.62 -32.75 44.59
CA SER A 208 -1.35 -32.24 45.11
C SER A 208 -0.68 -31.35 44.08
N GLU A 209 0.07 -30.36 44.56
CA GLU A 209 0.83 -29.42 43.76
C GLU A 209 2.31 -29.52 44.14
N ASP A 210 3.15 -29.87 43.16
CA ASP A 210 4.59 -30.01 43.33
C ASP A 210 5.28 -28.67 42.98
N GLY A 211 5.43 -27.80 43.98
CA GLY A 211 6.13 -26.50 43.89
C GLY A 211 7.44 -26.46 44.68
N GLU A 212 7.91 -25.25 45.05
CA GLU A 212 9.03 -25.06 46.00
C GLU A 212 8.71 -25.68 47.38
N GLU A 213 7.43 -25.61 47.78
CA GLU A 213 6.81 -26.35 48.88
C GLU A 213 5.77 -27.31 48.29
N ARG A 214 5.71 -28.54 48.78
CA ARG A 214 4.69 -29.51 48.33
C ARG A 214 3.37 -29.21 49.04
N ARG A 215 2.29 -29.04 48.28
CA ARG A 215 0.96 -28.75 48.85
C ARG A 215 0.00 -29.88 48.55
N PHE A 216 -0.71 -30.33 49.58
CA PHE A 216 -1.72 -31.37 49.48
C PHE A 216 -3.09 -30.80 49.87
N TYR A 217 -4.05 -30.88 48.97
CA TYR A 217 -5.38 -30.29 49.13
C TYR A 217 -6.42 -31.35 49.44
N TYR A 218 -7.28 -31.09 50.42
CA TYR A 218 -8.33 -31.99 50.88
C TYR A 218 -9.67 -31.25 51.01
N HIS A 219 -10.77 -31.94 50.70
CA HIS A 219 -12.10 -31.53 51.13
C HIS A 219 -12.37 -32.03 52.54
N THR A 220 -12.88 -31.16 53.40
CA THR A 220 -13.34 -31.51 54.75
C THR A 220 -14.83 -31.21 54.89
N GLN A 221 -15.46 -31.64 55.98
CA GLN A 221 -16.83 -31.21 56.26
C GLN A 221 -16.94 -29.68 56.27
N LYS A 222 -15.97 -28.99 56.90
CA LYS A 222 -15.96 -27.54 56.97
C LYS A 222 -15.80 -26.88 55.61
N THR A 223 -14.91 -27.39 54.75
CA THR A 223 -14.75 -26.78 53.42
C THR A 223 -15.99 -26.99 52.54
N ARG A 224 -16.67 -28.14 52.64
CA ARG A 224 -17.96 -28.36 51.96
C ARG A 224 -19.08 -27.46 52.50
N GLU A 225 -19.09 -27.16 53.80
CA GLU A 225 -20.00 -26.16 54.38
C GLU A 225 -19.74 -24.76 53.80
N LEU A 226 -18.46 -24.37 53.65
CA LEU A 226 -18.07 -23.10 53.04
C LEU A 226 -18.46 -23.05 51.55
N ASP A 227 -18.26 -24.12 50.79
CA ASP A 227 -18.70 -24.22 49.40
C ASP A 227 -20.23 -24.08 49.27
N ASN A 228 -21.01 -24.67 50.18
CA ASN A 228 -22.47 -24.55 50.17
C ASN A 228 -22.95 -23.15 50.58
N LEU A 229 -22.25 -22.48 51.51
CA LEU A 229 -22.64 -21.17 52.04
C LEU A 229 -22.22 -20.02 51.12
N LEU A 230 -20.95 -19.99 50.73
CA LEU A 230 -20.33 -18.90 49.97
C LEU A 230 -20.32 -19.20 48.46
N GLY A 231 -20.02 -20.45 48.12
CA GLY A 231 -19.86 -20.92 46.75
C GLY A 231 -18.71 -20.21 46.02
N ASP A 232 -18.75 -20.24 44.69
CA ASP A 232 -17.74 -19.57 43.86
C ASP A 232 -18.04 -18.06 43.74
N ILE A 233 -17.60 -17.30 44.75
CA ILE A 233 -17.82 -15.84 44.82
C ILE A 233 -17.17 -15.14 43.62
N TYR A 234 -15.97 -15.55 43.22
CA TYR A 234 -15.25 -14.92 42.11
C TYR A 234 -16.00 -15.06 40.78
N HIS A 235 -16.51 -16.25 40.45
CA HIS A 235 -17.28 -16.43 39.23
C HIS A 235 -18.61 -15.70 39.26
N LYS A 236 -19.28 -15.61 40.43
CA LYS A 236 -20.48 -14.78 40.59
C LYS A 236 -20.19 -13.30 40.28
N ILE A 237 -19.09 -12.76 40.80
CA ILE A 237 -18.62 -11.40 40.47
C ILE A 237 -18.43 -11.25 38.96
N LEU A 238 -17.70 -12.18 38.32
CA LEU A 238 -17.44 -12.13 36.87
C LEU A 238 -18.71 -12.29 36.01
N ASP A 239 -19.67 -13.11 36.42
CA ASP A 239 -20.95 -13.27 35.72
C ASP A 239 -21.80 -11.99 35.81
N MET A 240 -21.88 -11.39 37.00
CA MET A 240 -22.61 -10.13 37.21
C MET A 240 -21.96 -8.97 36.45
N GLU A 241 -20.63 -8.84 36.49
CA GLU A 241 -19.94 -7.83 35.70
C GLU A 241 -20.18 -8.02 34.20
N ARG A 242 -20.13 -9.26 33.70
CA ARG A 242 -20.43 -9.57 32.30
C ARG A 242 -21.87 -9.21 31.94
N ALA A 243 -22.84 -9.46 32.84
CA ALA A 243 -24.24 -9.09 32.62
C ALA A 243 -24.41 -7.57 32.53
N ILE A 244 -23.81 -6.81 33.45
CA ILE A 244 -23.84 -5.33 33.46
C ILE A 244 -23.19 -4.77 32.19
N ILE A 245 -22.00 -5.26 31.84
CA ILE A 245 -21.28 -4.83 30.63
C ILE A 245 -22.10 -5.15 29.38
N ARG A 246 -22.75 -6.33 29.33
CA ARG A 246 -23.60 -6.71 28.20
C ARG A 246 -24.79 -5.78 28.06
N ASP A 247 -25.46 -5.44 29.15
CA ASP A 247 -26.58 -4.48 29.12
C ASP A 247 -26.10 -3.10 28.66
N LEU A 248 -24.95 -2.62 29.17
CA LEU A 248 -24.33 -1.38 28.73
C LEU A 248 -24.05 -1.39 27.21
N VAL A 249 -23.43 -2.46 26.69
CA VAL A 249 -23.17 -2.61 25.25
C VAL A 249 -24.48 -2.58 24.46
N CYS A 250 -25.52 -3.28 24.90
CA CYS A 250 -26.83 -3.26 24.25
C CYS A 250 -27.42 -1.84 24.18
N ARG A 251 -27.28 -1.04 25.24
CA ARG A 251 -27.72 0.37 25.25
C ARG A 251 -26.87 1.25 24.31
N VAL A 252 -25.55 1.08 24.29
CA VAL A 252 -24.64 1.83 23.39
C VAL A 252 -24.94 1.50 21.91
N LEU A 253 -25.24 0.23 21.60
CA LEU A 253 -25.56 -0.21 20.24
C LEU A 253 -26.83 0.44 19.67
N GLN A 254 -27.75 0.94 20.50
CA GLN A 254 -28.91 1.70 20.04
C GLN A 254 -28.50 3.01 19.33
N PHE A 255 -27.33 3.56 19.68
CA PHE A 255 -26.77 4.79 19.09
C PHE A 255 -25.76 4.52 17.96
N LEU A 256 -25.69 3.27 17.48
CA LEU A 256 -24.75 2.88 16.42
C LEU A 256 -24.84 3.77 15.15
N PRO A 257 -26.04 4.17 14.65
CA PRO A 257 -26.14 5.04 13.49
C PRO A 257 -25.48 6.42 13.70
N GLN A 258 -25.71 7.04 14.86
CA GLN A 258 -25.16 8.33 15.26
C GLN A 258 -23.64 8.27 15.39
N LEU A 259 -23.15 7.24 16.10
CA LEU A 259 -21.72 6.97 16.25
C LEU A 259 -21.04 6.78 14.88
N THR A 260 -21.67 6.03 13.98
CA THR A 260 -21.13 5.80 12.63
C THR A 260 -21.05 7.11 11.83
N LYS A 261 -22.07 7.97 11.92
CA LYS A 261 -22.04 9.29 11.26
C LYS A 261 -20.91 10.18 11.78
N ALA A 262 -20.74 10.27 13.10
CA ALA A 262 -19.67 11.06 13.72
C ALA A 262 -18.28 10.56 13.31
N VAL A 263 -18.10 9.24 13.27
CA VAL A 263 -16.84 8.64 12.84
C VAL A 263 -16.55 8.85 11.37
N ASN A 264 -17.56 8.72 10.50
CA ASN A 264 -17.40 8.98 9.08
C ASN A 264 -17.02 10.45 8.83
N PHE A 265 -17.64 11.38 9.55
CA PHE A 265 -17.28 12.79 9.51
C PHE A 265 -15.84 13.03 9.97
N ALA A 266 -15.41 12.46 11.10
CA ALA A 266 -14.03 12.58 11.58
C ALA A 266 -13.02 11.98 10.59
N ALA A 267 -13.36 10.84 9.96
CA ALA A 267 -12.52 10.23 8.94
C ALA A 267 -12.41 11.11 7.68
N GLU A 268 -13.52 11.68 7.21
CA GLU A 268 -13.54 12.59 6.06
C GLU A 268 -12.75 13.86 6.34
N LEU A 269 -12.93 14.46 7.52
CA LEU A 269 -12.16 15.60 7.97
C LEU A 269 -10.65 15.30 7.99
N ASP A 270 -10.22 14.16 8.57
CA ASP A 270 -8.81 13.76 8.60
C ASP A 270 -8.23 13.55 7.17
N CYS A 271 -9.01 13.01 6.23
CA CYS A 271 -8.62 12.92 4.83
C CYS A 271 -8.42 14.31 4.21
N ILE A 272 -9.35 15.24 4.40
CA ILE A 272 -9.29 16.59 3.82
C ILE A 272 -8.10 17.36 4.40
N LEU A 273 -7.88 17.31 5.72
CA LEU A 273 -6.73 17.94 6.37
C LEU A 273 -5.42 17.36 5.83
N SER A 274 -5.37 16.04 5.61
CA SER A 274 -4.23 15.37 4.99
C SER A 274 -3.91 15.92 3.59
N LEU A 275 -4.92 16.08 2.74
CA LEU A 275 -4.78 16.65 1.40
C LEU A 275 -4.35 18.13 1.45
N ALA A 276 -4.91 18.91 2.36
CA ALA A 276 -4.55 20.33 2.54
C ALA A 276 -3.10 20.51 2.98
N ILE A 277 -2.62 19.68 3.91
CA ILE A 277 -1.21 19.71 4.35
C ILE A 277 -0.27 19.47 3.16
N VAL A 278 -0.56 18.43 2.36
CA VAL A 278 0.27 18.06 1.21
C VAL A 278 0.22 19.13 0.14
N ALA A 279 -0.96 19.71 -0.10
CA ALA A 279 -1.12 20.81 -1.05
C ALA A 279 -0.25 22.01 -0.67
N ARG A 280 -0.20 22.36 0.62
CA ARG A 280 0.66 23.44 1.11
C ARG A 280 2.15 23.10 1.02
N GLN A 281 2.54 21.91 1.46
CA GLN A 281 3.95 21.48 1.49
C GLN A 281 4.57 21.44 0.10
N ASN A 282 3.79 21.06 -0.92
CA ASN A 282 4.27 20.85 -2.28
C ASN A 282 3.84 21.95 -3.26
N ASN A 283 3.26 23.05 -2.76
CA ASN A 283 2.72 24.16 -3.56
C ASN A 283 1.75 23.69 -4.65
N TYR A 284 0.78 22.85 -4.29
CA TYR A 284 -0.27 22.42 -5.22
C TYR A 284 -1.36 23.46 -5.34
N VAL A 285 -2.01 23.48 -6.50
CA VAL A 285 -3.04 24.47 -6.82
C VAL A 285 -4.40 23.81 -6.91
N ARG A 286 -5.44 24.61 -6.67
CA ARG A 286 -6.83 24.17 -6.83
C ARG A 286 -7.12 23.95 -8.33
N PRO A 287 -7.48 22.73 -8.77
CA PRO A 287 -7.93 22.53 -10.13
C PRO A 287 -9.35 23.09 -10.33
N ILE A 288 -9.64 23.49 -11.57
CA ILE A 288 -10.99 23.84 -12.03
C ILE A 288 -11.55 22.60 -12.75
N LEU A 289 -12.60 21.99 -12.20
CA LEU A 289 -13.32 20.92 -12.87
C LEU A 289 -14.42 21.46 -13.77
N THR A 290 -14.62 20.81 -14.92
CA THR A 290 -15.63 21.18 -15.91
C THR A 290 -16.29 19.93 -16.50
N GLU A 291 -17.54 20.06 -16.97
CA GLU A 291 -18.24 18.99 -17.71
C GLU A 291 -17.71 18.81 -19.15
N ASP A 292 -17.05 19.85 -19.67
CA ASP A 292 -16.43 19.84 -20.99
C ASP A 292 -15.22 18.91 -21.02
N SER A 293 -14.96 18.24 -22.15
CA SER A 293 -13.80 17.34 -22.28
C SER A 293 -12.52 18.12 -22.64
N ILE A 294 -12.18 19.10 -21.80
CA ILE A 294 -10.98 19.96 -21.90
C ILE A 294 -9.91 19.45 -20.92
N LEU A 295 -8.63 19.62 -21.27
CA LEU A 295 -7.52 19.40 -20.36
C LEU A 295 -6.45 20.46 -20.59
N GLU A 296 -6.30 21.36 -19.64
CA GLU A 296 -5.28 22.40 -19.64
C GLU A 296 -4.51 22.34 -18.33
N ILE A 297 -3.20 22.13 -18.42
CA ILE A 297 -2.29 22.11 -17.28
C ILE A 297 -1.17 23.08 -17.63
N GLN A 298 -0.93 24.07 -16.77
CA GLN A 298 0.20 24.97 -16.89
C GLN A 298 1.28 24.56 -15.89
N ASN A 299 2.52 24.42 -16.37
CA ASN A 299 3.66 24.00 -15.57
C ASN A 299 3.35 22.79 -14.67
N GLY A 300 2.76 21.75 -15.25
CA GLY A 300 2.48 20.51 -14.53
C GLY A 300 3.78 19.87 -14.02
N ARG A 301 3.71 19.23 -12.86
CA ARG A 301 4.84 18.53 -12.22
C ARG A 301 4.46 17.10 -11.87
N HIS A 302 5.41 16.18 -12.00
CA HIS A 302 5.19 14.79 -11.62
C HIS A 302 5.37 14.61 -10.11
N ALA A 303 4.26 14.50 -9.38
CA ALA A 303 4.20 14.36 -7.91
C ALA A 303 5.32 13.52 -7.25
N LEU A 304 5.64 12.34 -7.80
CA LEU A 304 6.71 11.49 -7.25
C LEU A 304 8.11 11.87 -7.76
N GLN A 305 8.32 11.96 -9.08
CA GLN A 305 9.62 12.29 -9.66
C GLN A 305 10.18 13.62 -9.14
N GLU A 306 9.33 14.63 -8.91
CA GLU A 306 9.74 15.92 -8.34
C GLU A 306 10.48 15.78 -7.01
N MET A 307 10.13 14.78 -6.18
CA MET A 307 10.80 14.54 -4.89
C MET A 307 12.15 13.80 -5.02
N THR A 308 12.47 13.30 -6.22
CA THR A 308 13.67 12.47 -6.46
C THR A 308 14.78 13.21 -7.18
N VAL A 309 14.54 14.46 -7.56
CA VAL A 309 15.48 15.30 -8.32
C VAL A 309 15.59 16.67 -7.67
N ASP A 310 16.76 17.31 -7.77
CA ASP A 310 16.99 18.63 -7.19
C ASP A 310 16.22 19.73 -7.95
N THR A 311 16.05 19.58 -9.26
CA THR A 311 15.32 20.52 -10.11
C THR A 311 14.44 19.75 -11.09
N PHE A 312 13.13 19.87 -10.92
CA PHE A 312 12.15 19.30 -11.83
C PHE A 312 11.74 20.34 -12.89
N VAL A 313 11.73 19.97 -14.16
CA VAL A 313 11.28 20.86 -15.26
C VAL A 313 9.78 20.67 -15.49
N PRO A 314 8.93 21.66 -15.15
CA PRO A 314 7.51 21.56 -15.35
C PRO A 314 7.13 21.69 -16.83
N ASN A 315 6.00 21.11 -17.22
CA ASN A 315 5.54 21.08 -18.61
C ASN A 315 4.05 21.40 -18.75
N ASP A 316 3.71 22.14 -19.80
CA ASP A 316 2.34 22.46 -20.17
C ASP A 316 1.66 21.29 -20.89
N THR A 317 0.34 21.18 -20.73
CA THR A 317 -0.51 20.28 -21.51
C THR A 317 -1.76 21.03 -21.94
N LYS A 318 -2.10 20.96 -23.23
CA LYS A 318 -3.30 21.61 -23.79
C LYS A 318 -4.00 20.66 -24.74
N ILE A 319 -5.18 20.18 -24.33
CA ILE A 319 -6.08 19.34 -25.13
C ILE A 319 -7.48 19.96 -25.06
N ARG A 320 -8.04 20.34 -26.21
CA ARG A 320 -9.38 20.92 -26.35
C ARG A 320 -10.21 20.08 -27.34
N SER A 321 -10.93 20.73 -28.24
CA SER A 321 -11.66 20.08 -29.35
C SER A 321 -10.75 19.54 -30.44
N ALA A 322 -9.60 20.19 -30.69
CA ALA A 322 -8.59 19.77 -31.66
C ALA A 322 -7.27 19.38 -30.98
N GLY A 323 -6.51 18.46 -31.59
CA GLY A 323 -5.29 17.90 -31.01
C GLY A 323 -5.55 17.03 -29.79
N ARG A 324 -6.53 16.12 -29.88
CA ARG A 324 -6.85 15.18 -28.80
C ARG A 324 -5.90 13.99 -28.75
N ILE A 325 -5.17 13.73 -29.84
CA ILE A 325 -4.14 12.70 -29.94
C ILE A 325 -2.78 13.38 -30.01
N ASN A 326 -2.03 13.31 -28.90
CA ASN A 326 -0.69 13.88 -28.80
C ASN A 326 0.37 12.78 -28.95
N ILE A 327 1.14 12.85 -30.03
CA ILE A 327 2.28 11.97 -30.28
C ILE A 327 3.55 12.66 -29.78
N ILE A 328 4.23 12.04 -28.82
CA ILE A 328 5.39 12.58 -28.12
C ILE A 328 6.61 11.75 -28.50
N THR A 329 7.57 12.41 -29.12
CA THR A 329 8.81 11.80 -29.60
C THR A 329 10.03 12.37 -28.88
N GLY A 330 11.17 11.74 -29.08
CA GLY A 330 12.44 12.20 -28.54
C GLY A 330 13.31 11.05 -28.01
N PRO A 331 14.57 11.35 -27.67
CA PRO A 331 15.53 10.39 -27.15
C PRO A 331 15.00 9.57 -25.97
N ASN A 332 15.54 8.38 -25.76
CA ASN A 332 15.39 7.71 -24.46
C ASN A 332 15.98 8.61 -23.38
N TYR A 333 15.49 8.50 -22.14
CA TYR A 333 15.91 9.34 -21.02
C TYR A 333 15.49 10.83 -21.09
N SER A 334 14.89 11.31 -22.19
CA SER A 334 14.45 12.71 -22.33
C SER A 334 13.20 13.10 -21.52
N GLY A 335 12.57 12.17 -20.79
CA GLY A 335 11.42 12.45 -19.92
C GLY A 335 10.02 12.16 -20.49
N LYS A 336 9.91 11.55 -21.69
CA LYS A 336 8.61 11.25 -22.35
C LYS A 336 7.61 10.53 -21.43
N SER A 337 8.03 9.42 -20.83
CA SER A 337 7.16 8.60 -19.96
C SER A 337 6.77 9.34 -18.67
N ILE A 338 7.68 10.18 -18.14
CA ILE A 338 7.42 11.02 -16.95
C ILE A 338 6.34 12.04 -17.28
N TYR A 339 6.42 12.70 -18.44
CA TYR A 339 5.41 13.67 -18.88
C TYR A 339 4.02 13.04 -19.03
N ILE A 340 3.90 11.87 -19.68
CA ILE A 340 2.59 11.22 -19.85
C ILE A 340 2.00 10.80 -18.50
N LYS A 341 2.82 10.22 -17.62
CA LYS A 341 2.40 9.83 -16.25
C LYS A 341 2.01 11.04 -15.41
N GLN A 342 2.73 12.15 -15.54
CA GLN A 342 2.43 13.40 -14.86
C GLN A 342 1.00 13.88 -15.19
N VAL A 343 0.64 13.93 -16.47
CA VAL A 343 -0.69 14.39 -16.88
C VAL A 343 -1.78 13.51 -16.27
N ALA A 344 -1.59 12.18 -16.32
CA ALA A 344 -2.54 11.24 -15.74
C ALA A 344 -2.66 11.38 -14.21
N LEU A 345 -1.55 11.61 -13.50
CA LEU A 345 -1.57 11.85 -12.06
C LEU A 345 -2.29 13.15 -11.70
N VAL A 346 -2.11 14.22 -12.46
CA VAL A 346 -2.83 15.49 -12.26
C VAL A 346 -4.35 15.26 -12.41
N VAL A 347 -4.78 14.58 -13.47
CA VAL A 347 -6.21 14.26 -13.70
C VAL A 347 -6.76 13.38 -12.58
N PHE A 348 -6.01 12.37 -12.16
CA PHE A 348 -6.39 11.46 -11.07
C PHE A 348 -6.55 12.19 -9.74
N LEU A 349 -5.59 13.04 -9.37
CA LEU A 349 -5.64 13.83 -8.13
C LEU A 349 -6.82 14.81 -8.14
N ALA A 350 -7.12 15.42 -9.29
CA ALA A 350 -8.30 16.28 -9.42
C ALA A 350 -9.60 15.50 -9.15
N HIS A 351 -9.74 14.27 -9.65
CA HIS A 351 -10.94 13.44 -9.45
C HIS A 351 -11.05 12.82 -8.04
N ILE A 352 -9.96 12.79 -7.27
CA ILE A 352 -10.01 12.47 -5.82
C ILE A 352 -10.54 13.67 -5.01
N GLY A 353 -10.54 14.87 -5.60
CA GLY A 353 -10.80 16.13 -4.92
C GLY A 353 -9.59 16.66 -4.16
N SER A 354 -8.37 16.37 -4.65
CA SER A 354 -7.13 16.96 -4.16
C SER A 354 -6.71 18.15 -5.01
N PHE A 355 -5.92 19.05 -4.42
CA PHE A 355 -5.14 20.02 -5.20
C PHE A 355 -4.06 19.28 -6.01
N VAL A 356 -3.60 19.90 -7.09
CA VAL A 356 -2.75 19.24 -8.09
C VAL A 356 -1.38 19.91 -8.27
N PRO A 357 -0.34 19.15 -8.65
CA PRO A 357 1.01 19.67 -8.90
C PRO A 357 1.09 20.43 -10.23
N ALA A 358 0.68 21.69 -10.25
CA ALA A 358 0.72 22.58 -11.41
C ALA A 358 0.70 24.05 -10.94
N ASP A 359 0.86 25.01 -11.86
CA ASP A 359 0.61 26.44 -11.58
C ASP A 359 -0.87 26.78 -11.80
N SER A 360 -1.50 26.15 -12.79
CA SER A 360 -2.95 26.14 -12.98
C SER A 360 -3.40 24.88 -13.69
N ALA A 361 -4.63 24.43 -13.42
CA ALA A 361 -5.18 23.25 -14.07
C ALA A 361 -6.69 23.39 -14.29
N VAL A 362 -7.14 23.16 -15.53
CA VAL A 362 -8.53 22.97 -15.91
C VAL A 362 -8.68 21.54 -16.40
N VAL A 363 -9.50 20.75 -15.71
CA VAL A 363 -9.64 19.31 -15.96
C VAL A 363 -11.11 19.01 -16.23
N GLY A 364 -11.40 18.52 -17.41
CA GLY A 364 -12.69 17.96 -17.77
C GLY A 364 -12.95 16.63 -17.07
N LEU A 365 -14.22 16.35 -16.75
CA LEU A 365 -14.60 15.06 -16.18
C LEU A 365 -14.12 13.91 -17.06
N THR A 366 -13.39 12.99 -16.43
CA THR A 366 -12.72 11.85 -17.04
C THR A 366 -13.29 10.59 -16.43
N ASP A 367 -13.96 9.79 -17.28
CA ASP A 367 -14.64 8.57 -16.84
C ASP A 367 -13.65 7.43 -16.54
N ARG A 368 -12.58 7.32 -17.34
CA ARG A 368 -11.57 6.25 -17.25
C ARG A 368 -10.19 6.76 -17.65
N ILE A 369 -9.17 6.25 -16.97
CA ILE A 369 -7.76 6.41 -17.35
C ILE A 369 -7.23 5.04 -17.76
N PHE A 370 -6.94 4.87 -19.05
CA PHE A 370 -6.34 3.65 -19.59
C PHE A 370 -4.83 3.83 -19.70
N CYS A 371 -4.07 2.85 -19.20
CA CYS A 371 -2.61 2.87 -19.26
C CYS A 371 -2.11 1.59 -19.93
N ALA A 372 -1.42 1.74 -21.05
CA ALA A 372 -0.62 0.70 -21.69
C ALA A 372 0.86 1.07 -21.53
N MET A 373 1.45 0.63 -20.42
CA MET A 373 2.78 1.06 -19.95
C MET A 373 3.60 -0.11 -19.42
N GLY A 374 3.86 -1.14 -20.24
CA GLY A 374 4.97 -2.10 -20.07
C GLY A 374 5.21 -2.66 -18.66
N SER A 375 4.15 -2.91 -17.89
CA SER A 375 4.28 -3.30 -16.49
C SER A 375 4.73 -4.76 -16.40
N LYS A 376 5.97 -5.00 -15.99
CA LYS A 376 6.46 -6.33 -15.65
C LYS A 376 5.80 -6.80 -14.35
N SER A 377 4.67 -7.52 -14.45
CA SER A 377 4.26 -8.36 -13.32
C SER A 377 5.13 -9.62 -13.34
N MET A 378 5.92 -9.83 -12.29
CA MET A 378 6.77 -11.03 -12.14
C MET A 378 5.95 -12.34 -12.06
N THR A 379 4.62 -12.25 -11.96
CA THR A 379 3.73 -13.38 -11.67
C THR A 379 2.87 -13.84 -12.85
N THR A 380 2.96 -13.20 -14.02
CA THR A 380 2.15 -13.55 -15.20
C THR A 380 2.98 -14.30 -16.24
N GLU A 381 2.53 -15.49 -16.66
CA GLU A 381 3.17 -16.34 -17.70
C GLU A 381 3.10 -15.75 -19.14
N GLN A 382 2.65 -14.51 -19.29
CA GLN A 382 2.45 -13.86 -20.60
C GLN A 382 3.65 -13.00 -20.98
N SER A 383 3.92 -12.91 -22.29
CA SER A 383 4.95 -12.00 -22.81
C SER A 383 4.54 -10.54 -22.59
N THR A 384 5.52 -9.66 -22.37
CA THR A 384 5.29 -8.22 -22.17
C THR A 384 4.47 -7.60 -23.31
N PHE A 385 4.76 -8.01 -24.55
CA PHE A 385 4.03 -7.56 -25.72
C PHE A 385 2.55 -7.99 -25.70
N MET A 386 2.25 -9.21 -25.25
CA MET A 386 0.86 -9.69 -25.15
C MET A 386 0.06 -8.93 -24.09
N ILE A 387 0.71 -8.58 -22.96
CA ILE A 387 0.11 -7.76 -21.91
C ILE A 387 -0.24 -6.38 -22.47
N ASP A 388 0.70 -5.72 -23.15
CA ASP A 388 0.49 -4.42 -23.78
C ASP A 388 -0.64 -4.51 -24.83
N LEU A 389 -0.64 -5.54 -25.67
CA LEU A 389 -1.67 -5.74 -26.70
C LEU A 389 -3.07 -5.92 -26.09
N HIS A 390 -3.18 -6.66 -24.97
CA HIS A 390 -4.45 -6.80 -24.26
C HIS A 390 -4.91 -5.48 -23.63
N GLN A 391 -3.98 -4.69 -23.08
CA GLN A 391 -4.27 -3.36 -22.53
C GLN A 391 -4.76 -2.41 -23.63
N VAL A 392 -4.08 -2.35 -24.78
CA VAL A 392 -4.49 -1.55 -25.94
C VAL A 392 -5.81 -2.05 -26.51
N GLY A 393 -6.02 -3.35 -26.63
CA GLY A 393 -7.29 -3.93 -27.09
C GLY A 393 -8.46 -3.62 -26.17
N THR A 394 -8.24 -3.54 -24.85
CA THR A 394 -9.26 -3.12 -23.87
C THR A 394 -9.55 -1.62 -23.99
N MET A 395 -8.50 -0.81 -24.16
CA MET A 395 -8.59 0.63 -24.40
C MET A 395 -9.40 0.95 -25.66
N LEU A 396 -9.11 0.31 -26.79
CA LEU A 396 -9.82 0.52 -28.06
C LEU A 396 -11.32 0.17 -27.97
N ARG A 397 -11.69 -0.86 -27.18
CA ARG A 397 -13.08 -1.31 -27.04
C ARG A 397 -13.93 -0.45 -26.10
N HIS A 398 -13.31 0.18 -25.10
CA HIS A 398 -14.03 0.81 -23.98
C HIS A 398 -13.72 2.29 -23.78
N ALA A 399 -12.75 2.86 -24.50
CA ALA A 399 -12.47 4.28 -24.42
C ALA A 399 -13.66 5.09 -24.95
N THR A 400 -14.03 6.11 -24.19
CA THR A 400 -15.04 7.09 -24.58
C THR A 400 -14.37 8.42 -24.85
N SER A 401 -15.12 9.39 -25.36
CA SER A 401 -14.64 10.74 -25.54
C SER A 401 -14.31 11.50 -24.24
N ARG A 402 -14.68 10.96 -23.07
CA ARG A 402 -14.26 11.50 -21.78
C ARG A 402 -12.99 10.82 -21.25
N SER A 403 -12.61 9.67 -21.80
CA SER A 403 -11.48 8.89 -21.33
C SER A 403 -10.12 9.53 -21.64
N LEU A 404 -9.14 9.24 -20.78
CA LEU A 404 -7.73 9.54 -20.97
C LEU A 404 -6.97 8.24 -21.25
N CYS A 405 -6.28 8.18 -22.38
CA CYS A 405 -5.57 7.01 -22.87
C CYS A 405 -4.07 7.29 -22.92
N LEU A 406 -3.27 6.48 -22.25
CA LEU A 406 -1.81 6.58 -22.22
C LEU A 406 -1.19 5.37 -22.93
N LEU A 407 -0.37 5.63 -23.93
CA LEU A 407 0.40 4.63 -24.67
C LEU A 407 1.89 4.97 -24.47
N ASP A 408 2.64 4.14 -23.76
CA ASP A 408 4.06 4.38 -23.52
C ASP A 408 4.89 3.32 -24.24
N GLU A 409 5.49 3.72 -25.36
CA GLU A 409 6.39 2.88 -26.16
C GLU A 409 5.77 1.56 -26.67
N PHE A 410 4.49 1.60 -27.03
CA PHE A 410 3.78 0.47 -27.62
C PHE A 410 4.44 0.01 -28.93
N GLY A 411 4.55 -1.31 -29.11
CA GLY A 411 5.18 -1.93 -30.30
C GLY A 411 6.63 -2.36 -30.12
N LYS A 412 7.27 -2.10 -28.97
CA LYS A 412 8.69 -2.47 -28.72
C LYS A 412 8.99 -3.98 -28.66
N GLY A 413 8.00 -4.81 -28.36
CA GLY A 413 8.19 -6.24 -28.10
C GLY A 413 8.03 -7.15 -29.32
N THR A 414 7.98 -6.60 -30.53
CA THR A 414 7.78 -7.33 -31.79
C THR A 414 8.70 -6.77 -32.89
N LEU A 415 8.60 -7.30 -34.12
CA LEU A 415 9.28 -6.75 -35.29
C LEU A 415 8.90 -5.27 -35.48
N THR A 416 9.87 -4.43 -35.83
CA THR A 416 9.68 -2.97 -35.95
C THR A 416 8.55 -2.62 -36.90
N GLU A 417 8.45 -3.33 -38.04
CA GLU A 417 7.40 -3.15 -39.04
C GLU A 417 5.99 -3.42 -38.47
N ASP A 418 5.82 -4.55 -37.76
CA ASP A 418 4.57 -4.88 -37.07
C ASP A 418 4.23 -3.86 -35.99
N GLY A 419 5.23 -3.41 -35.24
CA GLY A 419 5.09 -2.40 -34.19
C GLY A 419 4.60 -1.06 -34.74
N ILE A 420 5.21 -0.58 -35.83
CA ILE A 420 4.80 0.65 -36.53
C ILE A 420 3.37 0.50 -37.07
N GLY A 421 3.07 -0.64 -37.72
CA GLY A 421 1.75 -0.91 -38.29
C GLY A 421 0.64 -0.93 -37.23
N LEU A 422 0.86 -1.60 -36.10
CA LEU A 422 -0.10 -1.65 -34.99
C LEU A 422 -0.28 -0.28 -34.32
N LEU A 423 0.80 0.48 -34.12
CA LEU A 423 0.75 1.82 -33.56
C LEU A 423 -0.01 2.78 -34.49
N GLY A 424 0.33 2.79 -35.78
CA GLY A 424 -0.35 3.60 -36.80
C GLY A 424 -1.82 3.23 -36.95
N GLY A 425 -2.15 1.94 -36.94
CA GLY A 425 -3.54 1.46 -36.95
C GLY A 425 -4.34 1.90 -35.72
N THR A 426 -3.72 1.86 -34.53
CA THR A 426 -4.33 2.33 -33.27
C THR A 426 -4.60 3.83 -33.31
N ILE A 427 -3.63 4.63 -33.77
CA ILE A 427 -3.79 6.08 -33.91
C ILE A 427 -4.88 6.40 -34.95
N SER A 428 -4.87 5.73 -36.09
CA SER A 428 -5.86 5.90 -37.15
C SER A 428 -7.27 5.55 -36.67
N HIS A 429 -7.41 4.46 -35.91
CA HIS A 429 -8.67 4.08 -35.31
C HIS A 429 -9.23 5.19 -34.39
N PHE A 430 -8.38 5.78 -33.54
CA PHE A 430 -8.82 6.92 -32.73
C PHE A 430 -9.10 8.17 -33.56
N ALA A 431 -8.26 8.49 -34.53
CA ALA A 431 -8.40 9.68 -35.35
C ALA A 431 -9.66 9.69 -36.23
N ASN A 432 -10.23 8.51 -36.51
CA ASN A 432 -11.46 8.34 -37.28
C ASN A 432 -12.75 8.59 -36.47
N TYR A 433 -12.68 8.72 -35.14
CA TYR A 433 -13.85 9.15 -34.36
C TYR A 433 -14.08 10.65 -34.55
N ASP A 434 -15.35 11.06 -34.64
CA ASP A 434 -15.74 12.47 -34.63
C ASP A 434 -15.26 13.18 -33.35
N TYR A 435 -15.31 12.45 -32.22
CA TYR A 435 -14.87 12.94 -30.93
C TYR A 435 -14.01 11.89 -30.19
N PRO A 436 -12.71 11.84 -30.50
CA PRO A 436 -11.81 10.81 -29.97
C PRO A 436 -11.61 10.93 -28.45
N PRO A 437 -11.13 9.89 -27.76
CA PRO A 437 -10.60 10.04 -26.40
C PRO A 437 -9.42 11.03 -26.36
N LYS A 438 -9.04 11.48 -25.17
CA LYS A 438 -7.78 12.22 -24.97
C LYS A 438 -6.65 11.19 -24.97
N VAL A 439 -5.76 11.21 -25.96
CA VAL A 439 -4.68 10.22 -26.11
C VAL A 439 -3.32 10.90 -25.97
N LEU A 440 -2.50 10.38 -25.06
CA LEU A 440 -1.10 10.73 -24.91
C LEU A 440 -0.26 9.51 -25.27
N LEU A 441 0.57 9.63 -26.30
CA LEU A 441 1.35 8.53 -26.83
C LEU A 441 2.82 8.91 -26.87
N SER A 442 3.68 8.13 -26.21
CA SER A 442 5.13 8.23 -26.40
C SER A 442 5.59 7.17 -27.38
N THR A 443 6.48 7.54 -28.28
CA THR A 443 7.12 6.56 -29.18
C THR A 443 8.55 6.94 -29.49
N HIS A 444 9.32 5.91 -29.83
CA HIS A 444 10.67 5.99 -30.38
C HIS A 444 10.68 5.62 -31.88
N LEU A 445 9.54 5.15 -32.40
CA LEU A 445 9.35 4.77 -33.80
C LEU A 445 9.08 6.04 -34.63
N THR A 446 10.16 6.70 -35.07
CA THR A 446 10.08 7.93 -35.86
C THR A 446 9.63 7.68 -37.31
N GLU A 447 9.75 6.43 -37.77
CA GLU A 447 9.33 5.97 -39.11
C GLU A 447 7.83 6.16 -39.35
N ILE A 448 7.04 6.29 -38.27
CA ILE A 448 5.59 6.56 -38.35
C ILE A 448 5.28 7.89 -39.07
N PHE A 449 6.24 8.83 -39.11
CA PHE A 449 6.07 10.12 -39.79
C PHE A 449 6.51 10.12 -41.26
N THR A 450 7.37 9.20 -41.68
CA THR A 450 8.02 9.25 -43.01
C THR A 450 7.21 8.60 -44.12
N GLU A 451 6.39 7.58 -43.84
CA GLU A 451 5.75 6.77 -44.90
C GLU A 451 4.21 6.85 -44.92
N ASN A 452 3.62 8.00 -44.58
CA ASN A 452 2.16 8.22 -44.56
C ASN A 452 1.35 7.24 -43.69
N TYR A 453 1.96 6.66 -42.65
CA TYR A 453 1.26 5.77 -41.70
C TYR A 453 0.22 6.49 -40.84
N LEU A 454 0.24 7.83 -40.81
CA LEU A 454 -0.70 8.66 -40.04
C LEU A 454 -1.67 9.39 -40.98
N PRO A 455 -2.98 9.41 -40.65
CA PRO A 455 -3.93 10.22 -41.40
C PRO A 455 -3.67 11.71 -41.15
N GLN A 456 -3.91 12.55 -42.16
CA GLN A 456 -3.96 13.99 -41.97
C GLN A 456 -5.24 14.34 -41.19
N SER A 457 -5.08 14.65 -39.90
CA SER A 457 -6.20 14.99 -39.01
C SER A 457 -5.81 16.12 -38.07
N GLU A 458 -6.69 17.09 -37.91
CA GLU A 458 -6.55 18.17 -36.90
C GLU A 458 -6.57 17.64 -35.46
N GLN A 459 -6.99 16.37 -35.28
CA GLN A 459 -6.97 15.70 -33.99
C GLN A 459 -5.58 15.23 -33.57
N ILE A 460 -4.63 15.15 -34.50
CA ILE A 460 -3.26 14.67 -34.23
C ILE A 460 -2.32 15.86 -34.08
N LYS A 461 -1.62 15.93 -32.95
CA LYS A 461 -0.53 16.89 -32.71
C LYS A 461 0.75 16.17 -32.34
N CYS A 462 1.85 16.63 -32.91
CA CYS A 462 3.18 16.07 -32.65
C CYS A 462 3.98 17.00 -31.73
N TYR A 463 4.62 16.39 -30.76
CA TYR A 463 5.52 17.04 -29.82
C TYR A 463 6.83 16.26 -29.72
N THR A 464 7.89 16.96 -29.36
CA THR A 464 9.20 16.38 -29.06
C THR A 464 9.74 16.92 -27.75
N MET A 465 10.51 16.10 -27.03
CA MET A 465 11.31 16.59 -25.91
C MET A 465 12.50 17.38 -26.45
N SER A 466 12.73 18.56 -25.88
CA SER A 466 13.76 19.50 -26.31
C SER A 466 15.15 19.02 -25.90
N VAL A 467 16.09 19.20 -26.82
CA VAL A 467 17.47 18.76 -26.73
C VAL A 467 18.34 19.94 -27.14
N LEU A 468 19.35 20.27 -26.33
CA LEU A 468 20.35 21.29 -26.65
C LEU A 468 21.59 20.60 -27.22
N ASN A 469 22.06 21.08 -28.37
CA ASN A 469 23.39 20.77 -28.90
C ASN A 469 24.20 22.09 -28.92
N PRO A 470 25.16 22.29 -28.00
CA PRO A 470 25.89 23.54 -27.84
C PRO A 470 26.66 23.99 -29.09
N ASP A 471 27.17 23.05 -29.90
CA ASP A 471 28.14 23.38 -30.94
C ASP A 471 27.55 23.54 -32.34
N GLY A 472 26.26 23.24 -32.55
CA GLY A 472 25.60 23.31 -33.86
C GLY A 472 26.23 22.43 -34.95
N GLN A 473 27.34 21.76 -34.64
CA GLN A 473 28.06 20.79 -35.45
C GLN A 473 27.66 19.38 -35.00
N THR A 474 27.69 18.46 -35.96
CA THR A 474 27.36 17.04 -35.84
C THR A 474 28.32 16.24 -34.92
N SER A 475 29.15 16.90 -34.11
CA SER A 475 29.92 16.25 -33.05
C SER A 475 28.98 15.92 -31.90
N ASN A 476 28.72 14.64 -31.70
CA ASN A 476 27.86 14.06 -30.67
C ASN A 476 28.44 14.18 -29.24
N GLU A 477 29.28 15.17 -28.94
CA GLU A 477 30.08 15.12 -27.71
C GLU A 477 29.37 15.70 -26.47
N ASP A 478 28.39 16.60 -26.60
CA ASP A 478 27.70 17.19 -25.43
C ASP A 478 26.19 17.47 -25.68
N ILE A 479 25.36 16.43 -25.76
CA ILE A 479 23.91 16.62 -25.88
C ILE A 479 23.27 16.73 -24.48
N ILE A 480 22.61 17.86 -24.22
CA ILE A 480 21.92 18.13 -22.95
C ILE A 480 20.41 17.99 -23.13
N PHE A 481 19.78 17.11 -22.34
CA PHE A 481 18.33 16.98 -22.31
C PHE A 481 17.70 18.09 -21.46
N LEU A 482 16.83 18.90 -22.07
CA LEU A 482 16.20 20.04 -21.39
C LEU A 482 14.88 19.66 -20.68
N TYR A 483 14.40 18.42 -20.86
CA TYR A 483 13.16 17.89 -20.28
C TYR A 483 11.90 18.72 -20.57
N ARG A 484 11.94 19.59 -21.59
CA ARG A 484 10.85 20.48 -21.99
C ARG A 484 10.15 19.96 -23.24
N LEU A 485 8.84 19.84 -23.19
CA LEU A 485 8.02 19.47 -24.33
C LEU A 485 7.83 20.68 -25.25
N VAL A 486 8.15 20.50 -26.53
CA VAL A 486 7.98 21.52 -27.57
C VAL A 486 7.19 20.95 -28.76
N PRO A 487 6.37 21.76 -29.46
CA PRO A 487 5.72 21.33 -30.70
C PRO A 487 6.77 20.92 -31.74
N GLY A 488 6.53 19.81 -32.44
CA GLY A 488 7.44 19.31 -33.48
C GLY A 488 7.59 17.80 -33.46
N GLN A 489 8.49 17.31 -34.31
CA GLN A 489 8.82 15.89 -34.46
C GLN A 489 10.33 15.72 -34.28
N ALA A 490 10.75 14.70 -33.53
CA ALA A 490 12.16 14.31 -33.48
C ALA A 490 12.52 13.58 -34.78
N LEU A 491 13.46 14.13 -35.55
CA LEU A 491 13.95 13.51 -36.80
C LEU A 491 15.22 12.66 -36.58
N LEU A 492 15.92 12.83 -35.46
CA LEU A 492 17.20 12.18 -35.19
C LEU A 492 17.09 11.22 -33.99
N SER A 493 17.64 10.03 -34.17
CA SER A 493 17.82 9.05 -33.10
C SER A 493 19.16 9.28 -32.40
N PHE A 494 19.12 9.49 -31.08
CA PHE A 494 20.29 9.75 -30.25
C PHE A 494 20.76 8.50 -29.47
N GLY A 495 20.51 7.31 -30.02
CA GLY A 495 20.81 6.04 -29.35
C GLY A 495 22.29 5.84 -29.05
N LEU A 496 23.18 6.16 -30.02
CA LEU A 496 24.62 6.08 -29.84
C LEU A 496 25.12 7.02 -28.75
N HIS A 497 24.58 8.24 -28.70
CA HIS A 497 24.89 9.20 -27.64
C HIS A 497 24.46 8.69 -26.26
N CYS A 498 23.29 8.09 -26.14
CA CYS A 498 22.85 7.49 -24.88
C CYS A 498 23.78 6.36 -24.42
N ALA A 499 24.35 5.59 -25.36
CA ALA A 499 25.35 4.56 -25.05
C ALA A 499 26.66 5.19 -24.54
N GLN A 500 27.10 6.31 -25.15
CA GLN A 500 28.27 7.05 -24.69
C GLN A 500 28.10 7.57 -23.25
N LEU A 501 26.94 8.20 -22.95
CA LEU A 501 26.61 8.63 -21.58
C LEU A 501 26.55 7.47 -20.58
N ALA A 502 26.19 6.27 -21.03
CA ALA A 502 26.19 5.07 -20.20
C ALA A 502 27.58 4.46 -19.98
N GLY A 503 28.63 5.06 -20.55
CA GLY A 503 30.02 4.60 -20.43
C GLY A 503 30.37 3.43 -21.35
N VAL A 504 29.67 3.26 -22.47
CA VAL A 504 30.03 2.27 -23.49
C VAL A 504 31.35 2.68 -24.17
N PRO A 505 32.33 1.77 -24.36
CA PRO A 505 33.62 2.12 -24.96
C PRO A 505 33.51 2.72 -26.37
N ASP A 506 34.37 3.70 -26.68
CA ASP A 506 34.35 4.43 -27.95
C ASP A 506 34.51 3.51 -29.17
N GLU A 507 35.32 2.46 -29.07
CA GLU A 507 35.49 1.47 -30.14
C GLU A 507 34.16 0.80 -30.53
N VAL A 508 33.30 0.51 -29.55
CA VAL A 508 31.98 -0.08 -29.77
C VAL A 508 31.04 0.94 -30.42
N ILE A 509 31.10 2.20 -29.96
CA ILE A 509 30.27 3.30 -30.50
C ILE A 509 30.64 3.60 -31.95
N GLN A 510 31.94 3.72 -32.24
CA GLN A 510 32.45 3.93 -33.60
C GLN A 510 32.04 2.79 -34.53
N ARG A 511 32.15 1.55 -34.05
CA ARG A 511 31.68 0.39 -34.82
C ARG A 511 30.17 0.44 -35.07
N ALA A 512 29.39 0.73 -34.03
CA ALA A 512 27.93 0.83 -34.15
C ALA A 512 27.51 1.96 -35.12
N ALA A 513 28.21 3.09 -35.11
CA ALA A 513 28.01 4.19 -36.07
C ALA A 513 28.26 3.74 -37.51
N SER A 514 29.38 3.05 -37.76
CA SER A 514 29.69 2.48 -39.08
C SER A 514 28.63 1.47 -39.55
N VAL A 515 28.15 0.61 -38.66
CA VAL A 515 27.10 -0.38 -38.99
C VAL A 515 25.78 0.33 -39.34
N LEU A 516 25.39 1.36 -38.58
CA LEU A 516 24.18 2.12 -38.86
C LEU A 516 24.26 2.86 -40.20
N GLU A 517 25.42 3.44 -40.53
CA GLU A 517 25.64 4.09 -41.82
C GLU A 517 25.52 3.10 -43.00
N ASP A 518 26.11 1.91 -42.85
CA ASP A 518 26.01 0.84 -43.85
C ASP A 518 24.56 0.37 -44.02
N ILE A 519 23.80 0.19 -42.92
CA ILE A 519 22.38 -0.19 -42.94
C ILE A 519 21.53 0.88 -43.64
N HIS A 520 21.65 2.15 -43.25
CA HIS A 520 20.91 3.25 -43.87
C HIS A 520 21.23 3.41 -45.36
N SER A 521 22.50 3.16 -45.74
CA SER A 521 22.95 3.22 -47.12
C SER A 521 22.66 1.96 -47.94
N LYS A 522 22.02 0.94 -47.34
CA LYS A 522 21.81 -0.40 -47.92
C LYS A 522 23.10 -1.05 -48.47
N ARG A 523 24.23 -0.76 -47.82
CA ARG A 523 25.54 -1.33 -48.16
C ARG A 523 25.77 -2.61 -47.35
N PRO A 524 26.53 -3.58 -47.89
CA PRO A 524 26.94 -4.73 -47.11
C PRO A 524 27.81 -4.26 -45.94
N ILE A 525 27.43 -4.65 -44.73
CA ILE A 525 28.13 -4.27 -43.50
C ILE A 525 29.58 -4.76 -43.58
N ARG A 526 30.54 -3.84 -43.50
CA ARG A 526 31.96 -4.20 -43.58
C ARG A 526 32.35 -5.08 -42.40
N ARG A 527 33.03 -6.19 -42.66
CA ARG A 527 33.57 -7.08 -41.62
C ARG A 527 34.70 -6.36 -40.87
N MET A 528 34.73 -6.45 -39.54
CA MET A 528 35.91 -6.01 -38.79
C MET A 528 37.04 -6.98 -39.07
N ILE A 529 38.14 -6.46 -39.61
CA ILE A 529 39.32 -7.24 -39.92
C ILE A 529 40.17 -7.30 -38.65
N CYS A 530 40.52 -8.50 -38.21
CA CYS A 530 41.56 -8.72 -37.20
C CYS A 530 42.63 -9.63 -37.79
N ASP A 531 43.86 -9.55 -37.29
CA ASP A 531 45.01 -10.29 -37.84
C ASP A 531 44.75 -11.80 -38.00
N LYS A 532 43.99 -12.40 -37.08
CA LYS A 532 43.60 -13.82 -37.14
C LYS A 532 42.63 -14.12 -38.28
N LEU A 533 41.67 -13.23 -38.52
CA LEU A 533 40.71 -13.37 -39.62
C LEU A 533 41.38 -13.09 -40.96
N GLU A 534 42.27 -12.11 -41.01
CA GLU A 534 43.05 -11.78 -42.19
C GLU A 534 43.98 -12.92 -42.60
N ALA A 535 44.65 -13.56 -41.63
CA ALA A 535 45.46 -14.75 -41.87
C ALA A 535 44.61 -15.92 -42.40
N ARG A 536 43.42 -16.12 -41.84
CA ARG A 536 42.49 -17.16 -42.26
C ARG A 536 41.88 -16.89 -43.64
N ASP A 537 41.57 -15.63 -43.96
CA ASP A 537 41.10 -15.23 -45.29
C ASP A 537 42.23 -15.40 -46.34
N ARG A 538 43.50 -15.13 -45.99
CA ARG A 538 44.66 -15.46 -46.84
C ARG A 538 44.82 -16.97 -47.05
N GLN A 539 44.67 -17.78 -46.00
CA GLN A 539 44.67 -19.25 -46.13
C GLN A 539 43.56 -19.73 -47.06
N TYR A 540 42.35 -19.19 -46.95
CA TYR A 540 41.25 -19.53 -47.85
C TYR A 540 41.49 -19.07 -49.29
N GLN A 541 42.10 -17.91 -49.50
CA GLN A 541 42.49 -17.46 -50.84
C GLN A 541 43.57 -18.35 -51.45
N ASP A 542 44.59 -18.76 -50.67
CA ASP A 542 45.62 -19.70 -51.11
C ASP A 542 45.01 -21.06 -51.48
N ALA A 543 44.16 -21.61 -50.60
CA ALA A 543 43.42 -22.85 -50.84
C ALA A 543 42.57 -22.78 -52.12
N MET A 544 41.80 -21.69 -52.30
CA MET A 544 40.98 -21.50 -53.49
C MET A 544 41.81 -21.40 -54.76
N THR A 545 42.95 -20.70 -54.71
CA THR A 545 43.87 -20.55 -55.85
C THR A 545 44.47 -21.90 -56.24
N LYS A 546 44.92 -22.69 -55.26
CA LYS A 546 45.42 -24.05 -55.47
C LYS A 546 44.33 -24.97 -56.05
N LEU A 547 43.09 -24.85 -55.58
CA LEU A 547 41.94 -25.62 -56.08
C LEU A 547 41.53 -25.28 -57.51
N LEU A 548 41.60 -24.00 -57.88
CA LEU A 548 41.37 -23.58 -59.27
C LEU A 548 42.51 -24.00 -60.21
N ALA A 549 43.74 -24.16 -59.70
CA ALA A 549 44.91 -24.55 -60.48
C ALA A 549 45.11 -26.09 -60.60
N PHE A 550 44.38 -26.88 -59.81
CA PHE A 550 44.54 -28.33 -59.77
C PHE A 550 43.93 -29.00 -61.01
N ASP A 551 44.74 -29.80 -61.72
CA ASP A 551 44.25 -30.65 -62.83
C ASP A 551 44.04 -32.10 -62.34
N PRO A 552 42.78 -32.56 -62.22
CA PRO A 552 42.46 -33.89 -61.70
C PRO A 552 42.89 -35.04 -62.63
N ARG A 553 43.38 -34.75 -63.84
CA ARG A 553 43.90 -35.77 -64.77
C ARG A 553 45.37 -36.12 -64.55
N ILE A 554 46.11 -35.27 -63.84
CA ILE A 554 47.57 -35.37 -63.69
C ILE A 554 47.98 -35.36 -62.21
N GLY A 555 47.20 -34.70 -61.34
CA GLY A 555 47.49 -34.57 -59.92
C GLY A 555 46.97 -35.72 -59.04
N ASP A 556 47.69 -35.98 -57.95
CA ASP A 556 47.27 -36.87 -56.87
C ASP A 556 46.35 -36.10 -55.90
N LEU A 557 45.11 -36.56 -55.78
CA LEU A 557 44.07 -35.92 -54.96
C LEU A 557 44.38 -36.00 -53.46
N ASP A 558 44.98 -37.10 -53.00
CA ASP A 558 45.21 -37.31 -51.56
C ASP A 558 46.31 -36.35 -51.06
N ASN A 559 47.42 -36.23 -51.81
CA ASN A 559 48.46 -35.24 -51.53
C ASN A 559 47.95 -33.79 -51.61
N PHE A 560 47.06 -33.50 -52.57
CA PHE A 560 46.50 -32.17 -52.74
C PHE A 560 45.63 -31.74 -51.54
N PHE A 561 44.81 -32.64 -51.00
CA PHE A 561 44.00 -32.35 -49.81
C PHE A 561 44.85 -32.26 -48.54
N GLU A 562 45.91 -33.06 -48.39
CA GLU A 562 46.87 -32.92 -47.26
C GLU A 562 47.63 -31.58 -47.28
N GLU A 563 47.97 -31.05 -48.46
CA GLU A 563 48.68 -29.77 -48.59
C GLU A 563 47.78 -28.56 -48.31
N ILE A 564 46.48 -28.65 -48.61
CA ILE A 564 45.52 -27.56 -48.40
C ILE A 564 44.90 -27.57 -47.00
N PHE A 565 44.62 -28.76 -46.46
CA PHE A 565 44.03 -28.95 -45.14
C PHE A 565 44.96 -29.82 -44.29
N PRO A 566 46.12 -29.29 -43.85
CA PRO A 566 46.98 -30.02 -42.94
C PRO A 566 46.19 -30.36 -41.68
N SER A 567 46.22 -31.63 -41.29
CA SER A 567 45.58 -32.12 -40.07
C SER A 567 46.10 -31.30 -38.89
N GLU A 568 45.22 -30.54 -38.22
CA GLU A 568 45.59 -29.78 -37.02
C GLU A 568 46.19 -30.74 -35.97
N GLN A 569 47.38 -30.42 -35.44
CA GLN A 569 47.94 -31.03 -34.23
C GLN A 569 47.46 -30.30 -32.98
#